data_AF-A0A1Y1HWB4-F1
#
_entry.id   AF-A0A1Y1HWB4-F1
#
_cell.length_a   1.000
_cell.length_b   1.000
_cell.length_c   1.000
_cell.angle_alpha   90.00
_cell.angle_beta   90.00
_cell.angle_gamma   90.00
#
_symmetry.space_group_name_H-M   'P 1'
#
loop_
_entity.id
_entity.type
_entity.pdbx_description
1 polymer ?
#
loop_
_entity_poly.entity_id
_entity_poly.type
_entity_poly.pdbx_seq_one_letter_code
_entity_poly.pdbx_strand_id
1 'polypeptide(L)'
;MQSLLLCDASDTREAGRDRNQDGIKSSYFFSSNFDSDLQARLADFAQFPFSAASALLAGPPRSGKTTLLFQYAHNHLLENPHDTALVIAKRQRLEGAPPLLPQGVTKTSLPYERLHLRYLDSDRELRKFFACIHLLESLPSLIIVDDFADFFSESRVGEHGIPTKSREQVFVKTLALLHEAGCFIRQSKQRPCTILVSDTNVGEMPRNLYLYQRWIPLSVKIKDGVGNMFTASACDAGSGVTLRASYSITAASLILEHIDGKQSNDQEQGSSAWAADPTLGLAS
;
A
#
# COMPACT_ATOMS: atom_id res chain seq x y z
N MET A 1 6.34 -36.80 -5.31
CA MET A 1 6.23 -36.24 -3.95
C MET A 1 7.53 -35.54 -3.63
N GLN A 2 7.43 -34.31 -3.08
CA GLN A 2 8.50 -33.43 -2.60
C GLN A 2 9.49 -32.89 -3.63
N SER A 3 9.22 -31.65 -4.09
CA SER A 3 10.26 -30.66 -4.34
C SER A 3 9.81 -29.37 -3.64
N LEU A 4 10.24 -29.21 -2.39
CA LEU A 4 10.23 -27.94 -1.68
C LEU A 4 11.25 -27.04 -2.38
N LEU A 5 10.77 -26.17 -3.28
CA LEU A 5 11.56 -25.02 -3.71
C LEU A 5 11.59 -24.03 -2.54
N LEU A 6 12.74 -24.00 -1.86
CA LEU A 6 13.15 -22.83 -1.10
C LEU A 6 13.15 -21.65 -2.07
N CYS A 7 12.30 -20.65 -1.84
CA CYS A 7 12.53 -19.32 -2.36
C CYS A 7 13.78 -18.78 -1.65
N ASP A 8 14.93 -18.92 -2.30
CA ASP A 8 16.18 -18.29 -1.88
C ASP A 8 15.97 -16.77 -1.85
N ALA A 9 16.38 -16.16 -0.74
CA ALA A 9 16.26 -14.73 -0.50
C ALA A 9 17.35 -13.91 -1.23
N SER A 10 17.64 -14.26 -2.48
CA SER A 10 18.75 -13.71 -3.26
C SER A 10 18.43 -13.55 -4.75
N ASP A 11 17.27 -12.95 -5.07
CA ASP A 11 16.94 -12.49 -6.42
C ASP A 11 16.71 -10.96 -6.46
N THR A 12 17.59 -10.23 -5.77
CA THR A 12 17.82 -8.80 -6.02
C THR A 12 19.02 -8.62 -6.93
N ARG A 13 18.91 -9.00 -8.20
CA ARG A 13 19.63 -8.39 -9.35
C ARG A 13 19.24 -9.06 -10.66
N GLU A 14 18.92 -8.21 -11.63
CA GLU A 14 18.82 -8.46 -13.08
C GLU A 14 17.50 -9.02 -13.64
N ALA A 15 16.62 -8.09 -14.05
CA ALA A 15 16.08 -8.10 -15.41
C ALA A 15 15.64 -6.68 -15.80
N GLY A 16 16.36 -6.06 -16.73
CA GLY A 16 15.95 -4.82 -17.38
C GLY A 16 14.73 -5.06 -18.27
N ARG A 17 13.53 -4.89 -17.70
CA ARG A 17 12.28 -4.63 -18.42
C ARG A 17 11.65 -3.38 -17.81
N ASP A 18 11.02 -2.57 -18.66
CA ASP A 18 10.48 -1.25 -18.38
C ASP A 18 10.01 -1.05 -16.92
N ARG A 19 10.85 -0.38 -16.12
CA ARG A 19 10.63 -0.12 -14.69
C ARG A 19 9.44 0.81 -14.39
N ASN A 20 8.68 1.21 -15.41
CA ASN A 20 7.63 2.24 -15.30
C ASN A 20 6.21 1.70 -15.16
N GLN A 21 5.96 0.38 -15.18
CA GLN A 21 4.58 -0.15 -15.24
C GLN A 21 4.14 -1.09 -14.11
N ASP A 22 5.03 -1.60 -13.26
CA ASP A 22 4.72 -2.72 -12.36
C ASP A 22 4.54 -2.33 -10.87
N GLY A 23 4.34 -1.04 -10.59
CA GLY A 23 4.33 -0.48 -9.23
C GLY A 23 3.00 0.11 -8.77
N ILE A 24 2.89 0.41 -7.49
CA ILE A 24 1.71 1.09 -6.93
C ILE A 24 1.57 2.49 -7.53
N LYS A 25 0.50 2.68 -8.30
CA LYS A 25 0.12 3.97 -8.88
C LYS A 25 -0.54 4.85 -7.81
N SER A 26 0.16 5.89 -7.39
CA SER A 26 -0.32 6.86 -6.40
C SER A 26 -1.59 7.60 -6.84
N SER A 27 -1.74 7.83 -8.16
CA SER A 27 -2.92 8.45 -8.75
C SER A 27 -4.20 7.67 -8.51
N TYR A 28 -4.13 6.35 -8.31
CA TYR A 28 -5.33 5.52 -8.09
C TYR A 28 -6.01 5.80 -6.76
N PHE A 29 -5.33 6.39 -5.78
CA PHE A 29 -5.96 6.74 -4.50
C PHE A 29 -7.00 7.86 -4.62
N PHE A 30 -7.00 8.63 -5.70
CA PHE A 30 -7.85 9.80 -5.85
C PHE A 30 -8.66 9.75 -7.15
N SER A 31 -9.88 10.31 -7.12
CA SER A 31 -10.71 10.48 -8.32
C SER A 31 -10.38 11.79 -9.02
N SER A 32 -10.27 11.76 -10.34
CA SER A 32 -9.92 12.92 -11.21
C SER A 32 -11.11 13.84 -11.52
N ASN A 33 -12.20 13.79 -10.75
CA ASN A 33 -13.50 13.96 -11.40
C ASN A 33 -13.96 15.36 -11.77
N PHE A 34 -13.33 16.48 -11.35
CA PHE A 34 -13.90 17.80 -11.69
C PHE A 34 -12.92 18.96 -11.88
N ASP A 35 -11.61 18.76 -11.72
CA ASP A 35 -10.66 19.87 -11.79
C ASP A 35 -9.54 19.57 -12.79
N SER A 36 -9.49 20.34 -13.86
CA SER A 36 -8.46 20.25 -14.91
C SER A 36 -7.06 20.51 -14.35
N ASP A 37 -6.94 21.35 -13.32
CA ASP A 37 -5.66 21.64 -12.66
C ASP A 37 -5.23 20.44 -11.81
N LEU A 38 -6.19 19.76 -11.19
CA LEU A 38 -5.95 18.53 -10.43
C LEU A 38 -5.61 17.36 -11.35
N GLN A 39 -6.21 17.28 -12.55
CA GLN A 39 -5.82 16.31 -13.58
C GLN A 39 -4.40 16.54 -14.09
N ALA A 40 -4.03 17.79 -14.36
CA ALA A 40 -2.65 18.14 -14.73
C ALA A 40 -1.65 17.75 -13.62
N ARG A 41 -1.98 18.06 -12.35
CA ARG A 41 -1.15 17.67 -11.19
C ARG A 41 -1.09 16.15 -11.00
N LEU A 42 -2.19 15.41 -11.19
CA LEU A 42 -2.18 13.94 -11.15
C LEU A 42 -1.35 13.33 -12.29
N ALA A 43 -1.34 13.96 -13.47
CA ALA A 43 -0.53 13.53 -14.61
C ALA A 43 0.96 13.79 -14.39
N ASP A 44 1.33 14.96 -13.86
CA ASP A 44 2.69 15.26 -13.39
C ASP A 44 3.16 14.28 -12.32
N PHE A 45 2.21 13.77 -11.54
CA PHE A 45 2.47 12.91 -10.41
C PHE A 45 2.49 11.42 -10.72
N ALA A 46 1.85 11.00 -11.81
CA ALA A 46 2.03 9.65 -12.37
C ALA A 46 3.50 9.39 -12.76
N GLN A 47 4.32 10.44 -12.87
CA GLN A 47 5.77 10.39 -13.09
C GLN A 47 6.57 10.00 -11.85
N PHE A 48 5.93 9.88 -10.67
CA PHE A 48 6.53 9.34 -9.45
C PHE A 48 6.02 7.93 -9.16
N PRO A 49 6.37 6.92 -9.99
CA PRO A 49 5.97 5.55 -9.73
C PRO A 49 6.68 5.07 -8.47
N PHE A 50 5.92 4.52 -7.53
CA PHE A 50 6.53 3.70 -6.49
C PHE A 50 6.88 2.35 -7.12
N SER A 51 8.15 1.96 -7.07
CA SER A 51 8.60 0.65 -7.57
C SER A 51 8.13 -0.53 -6.69
N ALA A 52 7.31 -0.27 -5.67
CA ALA A 52 6.84 -1.26 -4.74
C ALA A 52 5.57 -1.96 -5.25
N ALA A 53 5.59 -3.30 -5.25
CA ALA A 53 4.41 -4.12 -5.55
C ALA A 53 3.47 -4.29 -4.34
N SER A 54 3.83 -3.72 -3.18
CA SER A 54 3.03 -3.77 -1.96
C SER A 54 3.15 -2.47 -1.14
N ALA A 55 2.03 -2.01 -0.57
CA ALA A 55 2.00 -0.84 0.31
C ALA A 55 1.13 -0.99 1.55
N LEU A 56 1.53 -0.26 2.59
CA LEU A 56 0.81 -0.09 3.84
C LEU A 56 0.15 1.29 3.88
N LEU A 57 -1.16 1.36 4.03
CA LEU A 57 -1.92 2.57 4.30
C LEU A 57 -2.23 2.67 5.81
N ALA A 58 -1.42 3.44 6.52
CA ALA A 58 -1.51 3.59 7.96
C ALA A 58 -2.13 4.93 8.35
N GLY A 59 -3.04 4.96 9.32
CA GLY A 59 -3.60 6.24 9.77
C GLY A 59 -4.68 6.14 10.86
N PRO A 60 -5.14 7.29 11.37
CA PRO A 60 -6.09 7.37 12.48
C PRO A 60 -7.45 6.75 12.15
N PRO A 61 -8.24 6.37 13.18
CA PRO A 61 -9.62 5.95 12.98
C PRO A 61 -10.41 7.02 12.20
N ARG A 62 -11.31 6.59 11.31
CA ARG A 62 -12.18 7.48 10.50
C ARG A 62 -11.46 8.41 9.52
N SER A 63 -10.16 8.20 9.26
CA SER A 63 -9.42 8.98 8.25
C SER A 63 -9.76 8.64 6.80
N GLY A 64 -10.78 7.83 6.52
CA GLY A 64 -11.16 7.46 5.14
C GLY A 64 -10.28 6.39 4.47
N LYS A 65 -9.45 5.65 5.23
CA LYS A 65 -8.59 4.57 4.67
C LYS A 65 -9.37 3.57 3.82
N THR A 66 -10.44 3.00 4.36
CA THR A 66 -11.28 2.03 3.66
C THR A 66 -11.83 2.63 2.37
N THR A 67 -12.31 3.88 2.40
CA THR A 67 -12.74 4.61 1.19
C THR A 67 -11.61 4.73 0.16
N LEU A 68 -10.40 5.12 0.57
CA LEU A 68 -9.24 5.23 -0.33
C LEU A 68 -8.85 3.88 -0.95
N LEU A 69 -8.94 2.78 -0.20
CA LEU A 69 -8.67 1.43 -0.73
C LEU A 69 -9.70 1.03 -1.79
N PHE A 70 -10.98 1.31 -1.56
CA PHE A 70 -12.05 1.04 -2.52
C PHE A 70 -11.94 1.92 -3.76
N GLN A 71 -11.55 3.19 -3.60
CA GLN A 71 -11.22 4.09 -4.70
C GLN A 71 -10.07 3.54 -5.54
N TYR A 72 -8.99 3.07 -4.89
CA TYR A 72 -7.86 2.46 -5.56
C TYR A 72 -8.30 1.23 -6.36
N ALA A 73 -9.09 0.34 -5.76
CA ALA A 73 -9.60 -0.85 -6.43
C ALA A 73 -10.45 -0.49 -7.66
N HIS A 74 -11.30 0.51 -7.53
CA HIS A 74 -12.13 0.99 -8.63
C HIS A 74 -11.29 1.49 -9.80
N ASN A 75 -10.32 2.37 -9.54
CA ASN A 75 -9.43 2.94 -10.56
C ASN A 75 -8.54 1.86 -11.20
N HIS A 76 -8.04 0.91 -10.41
CA HIS A 76 -7.28 -0.24 -10.92
C HIS A 76 -8.09 -1.06 -11.92
N LEU A 77 -9.35 -1.34 -11.61
CA LEU A 77 -10.23 -2.14 -12.46
C LEU A 77 -10.74 -1.36 -13.68
N LEU A 78 -10.85 -0.04 -13.60
CA LEU A 78 -11.17 0.80 -14.75
C LEU A 78 -10.06 0.76 -15.81
N GLU A 79 -8.80 0.85 -15.40
CA GLU A 79 -7.66 0.81 -16.33
C GLU A 79 -7.34 -0.62 -16.82
N ASN A 80 -7.74 -1.65 -16.05
CA ASN A 80 -7.51 -3.05 -16.37
C ASN A 80 -8.85 -3.82 -16.51
N PRO A 81 -9.53 -3.77 -17.67
CA PRO A 81 -10.88 -4.32 -17.84
C PRO A 81 -10.99 -5.85 -17.68
N HIS A 82 -9.89 -6.58 -17.85
CA HIS A 82 -9.88 -8.05 -17.78
C HIS A 82 -9.41 -8.61 -16.44
N ASP A 83 -9.05 -7.74 -15.51
CA ASP A 83 -8.54 -8.15 -14.20
C ASP A 83 -9.62 -8.19 -13.13
N THR A 84 -9.36 -8.91 -12.04
CA THR A 84 -10.20 -8.94 -10.85
C THR A 84 -9.42 -8.42 -9.65
N ALA A 85 -10.13 -7.87 -8.68
CA ALA A 85 -9.56 -7.42 -7.42
C ALA A 85 -10.23 -8.14 -6.25
N LEU A 86 -9.47 -8.40 -5.20
CA LEU A 86 -9.92 -9.06 -3.99
C LEU A 86 -9.77 -8.12 -2.81
N VAL A 87 -10.87 -7.85 -2.11
CA VAL A 87 -10.88 -7.13 -0.84
C VAL A 87 -11.18 -8.11 0.28
N ILE A 88 -10.33 -8.12 1.30
CA ILE A 88 -10.50 -8.89 2.53
C ILE A 88 -10.74 -7.89 3.66
N ALA A 89 -11.85 -8.04 4.39
CA ALA A 89 -12.21 -7.15 5.49
C ALA A 89 -13.02 -7.91 6.54
N LYS A 90 -13.08 -7.38 7.77
CA LYS A 90 -14.06 -7.87 8.76
C LYS A 90 -15.45 -7.35 8.41
N ARG A 91 -16.44 -8.24 8.46
CA ARG A 91 -17.83 -7.92 8.11
C ARG A 91 -18.39 -6.78 8.94
N GLN A 92 -18.23 -6.88 10.26
CA GLN A 92 -18.76 -5.91 11.22
C GLN A 92 -18.24 -4.49 10.95
N ARG A 93 -16.99 -4.34 10.52
CA ARG A 93 -16.40 -3.02 10.25
C ARG A 93 -16.91 -2.41 8.97
N LEU A 94 -16.92 -3.21 7.90
CA LEU A 94 -17.35 -2.71 6.60
C LEU A 94 -18.85 -2.41 6.58
N GLU A 95 -19.68 -3.21 7.26
CA GLU A 95 -21.12 -2.96 7.36
C GLU A 95 -21.46 -1.80 8.32
N GLY A 96 -20.67 -1.61 9.38
CA GLY A 96 -20.86 -0.51 10.33
C GLY A 96 -20.40 0.86 9.81
N ALA A 97 -19.43 0.87 8.88
CA ALA A 97 -18.91 2.08 8.25
C ALA A 97 -18.54 1.77 6.78
N PRO A 98 -19.52 1.72 5.87
CA PRO A 98 -19.26 1.37 4.48
C PRO A 98 -18.37 2.41 3.78
N PRO A 99 -17.54 1.99 2.81
CA PRO A 99 -16.72 2.90 2.03
C PRO A 99 -17.59 3.87 1.26
N LEU A 100 -17.12 5.10 1.15
CA LEU A 100 -17.76 6.11 0.30
C LEU A 100 -17.44 5.76 -1.16
N LEU A 101 -18.46 5.75 -2.01
CA LEU A 101 -18.28 5.51 -3.45
C LEU A 101 -17.92 6.81 -4.16
N PRO A 102 -17.12 6.77 -5.24
CA PRO A 102 -16.87 7.95 -6.06
C PRO A 102 -18.20 8.51 -6.61
N GLN A 103 -18.28 9.84 -6.75
CA GLN A 103 -19.50 10.50 -7.23
C GLN A 103 -19.86 10.00 -8.65
N GLY A 104 -21.13 9.66 -8.87
CA GLY A 104 -21.65 9.16 -10.15
C GLY A 104 -21.48 7.65 -10.37
N VAL A 105 -20.85 6.93 -9.44
CA VAL A 105 -20.64 5.50 -9.57
C VAL A 105 -21.74 4.71 -8.85
N THR A 106 -22.45 3.86 -9.60
CA THR A 106 -23.44 2.95 -9.04
C THR A 106 -22.82 1.57 -8.79
N LYS A 107 -23.41 0.80 -7.86
CA LYS A 107 -23.01 -0.57 -7.50
C LYS A 107 -23.06 -1.55 -8.68
N THR A 108 -23.73 -1.18 -9.76
CA THR A 108 -23.91 -1.96 -11.00
C THR A 108 -22.86 -1.63 -12.06
N SER A 109 -21.84 -0.83 -11.73
CA SER A 109 -20.78 -0.55 -12.68
C SER A 109 -19.82 -1.74 -12.81
N LEU A 110 -19.36 -2.00 -14.04
CA LEU A 110 -18.49 -3.13 -14.41
C LEU A 110 -17.25 -3.33 -13.51
N PRO A 111 -16.64 -2.29 -12.90
CA PRO A 111 -15.56 -2.49 -11.93
C PRO A 111 -16.00 -3.25 -10.68
N TYR A 112 -17.20 -3.03 -10.15
CA TYR A 112 -17.63 -3.69 -8.90
C TYR A 112 -18.06 -5.14 -9.10
N GLU A 113 -18.45 -5.55 -10.31
CA GLU A 113 -18.72 -6.95 -10.62
C GLU A 113 -17.45 -7.81 -10.53
N ARG A 114 -16.28 -7.21 -10.80
CA ARG A 114 -14.95 -7.84 -10.73
C ARG A 114 -14.23 -7.59 -9.41
N LEU A 115 -14.84 -6.84 -8.50
CA LEU A 115 -14.35 -6.60 -7.14
C LEU A 115 -14.93 -7.64 -6.20
N HIS A 116 -14.17 -8.68 -5.91
CA HIS A 116 -14.58 -9.73 -4.98
C HIS A 116 -14.33 -9.31 -3.54
N LEU A 117 -15.36 -9.38 -2.71
CA LEU A 117 -15.26 -9.11 -1.28
C LEU A 117 -15.31 -10.42 -0.49
N ARG A 118 -14.34 -10.61 0.41
CA ARG A 118 -14.27 -11.74 1.33
C ARG A 118 -14.26 -11.24 2.77
N TYR A 119 -15.25 -11.70 3.54
CA TYR A 119 -15.31 -11.45 4.96
C TYR A 119 -14.58 -12.56 5.71
N LEU A 120 -13.57 -12.19 6.48
CA LEU A 120 -12.84 -13.08 7.39
C LEU A 120 -12.80 -12.40 8.76
N ASP A 121 -12.82 -13.18 9.83
CA ASP A 121 -12.95 -12.61 11.18
C ASP A 121 -11.68 -12.82 12.05
N SER A 122 -10.80 -13.75 11.68
CA SER A 122 -9.60 -14.09 12.46
C SER A 122 -8.32 -14.25 11.65
N ASP A 123 -7.16 -14.12 12.32
CA ASP A 123 -5.85 -14.40 11.73
C ASP A 123 -5.76 -15.84 11.18
N ARG A 124 -6.45 -16.81 11.81
CA ARG A 124 -6.44 -18.21 11.40
C ARG A 124 -7.12 -18.38 10.04
N GLU A 125 -8.27 -17.74 9.85
CA GLU A 125 -8.98 -17.75 8.57
C GLU A 125 -8.16 -17.05 7.49
N LEU A 126 -7.57 -15.90 7.82
CA LEU A 126 -6.71 -15.15 6.91
C LEU A 126 -5.54 -16.01 6.40
N ARG A 127 -4.85 -16.73 7.30
CA ARG A 127 -3.76 -17.64 6.93
C ARG A 127 -4.22 -18.84 6.10
N LYS A 128 -5.35 -19.45 6.45
CA LYS A 128 -5.94 -20.55 5.66
C LYS A 128 -6.29 -20.08 4.25
N PHE A 129 -6.89 -18.89 4.15
CA PHE A 129 -7.26 -18.30 2.88
C PHE A 129 -6.03 -18.10 1.97
N PHE A 130 -4.96 -17.47 2.48
CA PHE A 130 -3.74 -17.29 1.68
C PHE A 130 -3.04 -18.61 1.33
N ALA A 131 -3.05 -19.60 2.23
CA ALA A 131 -2.52 -20.93 1.92
C ALA A 131 -3.29 -21.63 0.78
N CYS A 132 -4.57 -21.32 0.62
CA CYS A 132 -5.46 -21.87 -0.40
C CYS A 132 -5.66 -20.96 -1.61
N ILE A 133 -4.87 -19.88 -1.77
CA ILE A 133 -5.11 -18.90 -2.84
C ILE A 133 -4.99 -19.50 -4.25
N HIS A 134 -4.21 -20.57 -4.39
CA HIS A 134 -4.03 -21.33 -5.62
C HIS A 134 -5.29 -22.08 -6.08
N LEU A 135 -6.33 -22.15 -5.24
CA LEU A 135 -7.61 -22.78 -5.55
C LEU A 135 -8.65 -21.80 -6.11
N LEU A 136 -8.32 -20.50 -6.20
CA LEU A 136 -9.23 -19.53 -6.80
C LEU A 136 -9.36 -19.78 -8.31
N GLU A 137 -10.59 -19.76 -8.83
CA GLU A 137 -10.88 -19.91 -10.27
C GLU A 137 -10.23 -18.79 -11.11
N SER A 138 -10.25 -17.57 -10.57
CA SER A 138 -9.60 -16.40 -11.16
C SER A 138 -8.66 -15.76 -10.16
N LEU A 139 -7.38 -15.65 -10.52
CA LEU A 139 -6.37 -15.00 -9.68
C LEU A 139 -6.48 -13.46 -9.81
N PRO A 140 -6.59 -12.73 -8.69
CA PRO A 140 -6.74 -11.27 -8.71
C PRO A 140 -5.42 -10.60 -9.11
N SER A 141 -5.49 -9.43 -9.75
CA SER A 141 -4.33 -8.55 -9.96
C SER A 141 -4.10 -7.59 -8.78
N LEU A 142 -5.06 -7.51 -7.86
CA LEU A 142 -5.03 -6.60 -6.71
C LEU A 142 -5.60 -7.33 -5.48
N ILE A 143 -4.83 -7.38 -4.40
CA ILE A 143 -5.28 -7.86 -3.09
C ILE A 143 -5.27 -6.69 -2.12
N ILE A 144 -6.40 -6.45 -1.47
CA ILE A 144 -6.57 -5.45 -0.42
C ILE A 144 -6.90 -6.18 0.87
N VAL A 145 -6.17 -5.89 1.95
CA VAL A 145 -6.53 -6.32 3.30
C VAL A 145 -6.82 -5.09 4.15
N ASP A 146 -8.10 -4.89 4.48
CA ASP A 146 -8.55 -3.76 5.28
C ASP A 146 -8.38 -4.04 6.78
N ASP A 147 -7.69 -3.13 7.46
CA ASP A 147 -7.31 -3.12 8.87
C ASP A 147 -6.66 -4.42 9.38
N PHE A 148 -5.50 -4.74 8.82
CA PHE A 148 -4.77 -5.99 9.05
C PHE A 148 -4.50 -6.26 10.53
N ALA A 149 -4.15 -5.24 11.31
CA ALA A 149 -3.85 -5.41 12.73
C ALA A 149 -5.04 -5.91 13.56
N ASP A 150 -6.27 -5.66 13.11
CA ASP A 150 -7.48 -6.06 13.81
C ASP A 150 -7.77 -7.57 13.73
N PHE A 151 -7.20 -8.30 12.77
CA PHE A 151 -7.30 -9.76 12.73
C PHE A 151 -6.58 -10.44 13.90
N PHE A 152 -5.74 -9.71 14.63
CA PHE A 152 -4.91 -10.21 15.73
C PHE A 152 -5.31 -9.65 17.11
N SER A 153 -6.41 -8.90 17.19
CA SER A 153 -6.91 -8.31 18.44
C SER A 153 -7.54 -9.35 19.37
N GLU A 154 -8.07 -10.45 18.82
CA GLU A 154 -8.74 -11.54 19.55
C GLU A 154 -7.80 -12.65 20.06
N SER A 155 -6.56 -12.32 20.43
CA SER A 155 -5.74 -13.26 21.20
C SER A 155 -6.42 -13.46 22.55
N ARG A 156 -7.24 -14.51 22.64
CA ARG A 156 -7.95 -14.96 23.83
C ARG A 156 -7.00 -14.86 25.02
N VAL A 157 -7.42 -14.10 26.02
CA VAL A 157 -6.85 -14.16 27.36
C VAL A 157 -6.67 -15.65 27.68
N GLY A 158 -5.43 -16.05 27.91
CA GLY A 158 -5.10 -17.45 28.14
C GLY A 158 -5.83 -17.95 29.37
N GLU A 159 -6.86 -18.77 29.16
CA GLU A 159 -7.16 -19.82 30.12
C GLU A 159 -5.89 -20.67 30.21
N HIS A 160 -5.19 -20.60 31.34
CA HIS A 160 -4.04 -21.42 31.73
C HIS A 160 -2.62 -20.96 31.33
N GLY A 161 -2.28 -19.68 31.48
CA GLY A 161 -0.89 -19.28 31.81
C GLY A 161 0.23 -19.75 30.87
N ILE A 162 -0.08 -20.15 29.64
CA ILE A 162 0.91 -20.53 28.64
C ILE A 162 1.51 -19.24 28.06
N PRO A 163 2.84 -19.09 28.04
CA PRO A 163 3.47 -17.90 27.50
C PRO A 163 3.08 -17.76 26.02
N THR A 164 2.60 -16.57 25.66
CA THR A 164 2.30 -16.13 24.31
C THR A 164 3.51 -16.37 23.40
N LYS A 165 3.59 -17.53 22.73
CA LYS A 165 4.37 -17.62 21.49
C LYS A 165 3.80 -16.56 20.57
N SER A 166 4.63 -15.53 20.33
CA SER A 166 4.21 -14.14 20.40
C SER A 166 3.19 -13.78 19.33
N ARG A 167 2.22 -12.93 19.66
CA ARG A 167 1.29 -12.32 18.69
C ARG A 167 2.02 -11.82 17.43
N GLU A 168 3.25 -11.32 17.60
CA GLU A 168 4.17 -10.94 16.53
C GLU A 168 4.57 -12.10 15.61
N GLN A 169 4.82 -13.31 16.13
CA GLN A 169 5.08 -14.50 15.29
C GLN A 169 3.88 -14.82 14.39
N VAL A 170 2.66 -14.75 14.93
CA VAL A 170 1.45 -15.00 14.14
C VAL A 170 1.29 -13.91 13.08
N PHE A 171 1.50 -12.65 13.46
CA PHE A 171 1.48 -11.49 12.57
C PHE A 171 2.47 -11.63 11.41
N VAL A 172 3.73 -11.94 11.72
CA VAL A 172 4.81 -12.18 10.75
C VAL A 172 4.47 -13.34 9.82
N LYS A 173 3.98 -14.47 10.36
CA LYS A 173 3.59 -15.62 9.53
C LYS A 173 2.47 -15.27 8.57
N THR A 174 1.49 -14.49 9.00
CA THR A 174 0.39 -14.05 8.14
C THR A 174 0.88 -13.08 7.05
N LEU A 175 1.76 -12.14 7.38
CA LEU A 175 2.38 -11.25 6.39
C LEU A 175 3.23 -12.01 5.37
N ALA A 176 4.03 -12.98 5.84
CA ALA A 176 4.81 -13.84 4.96
C ALA A 176 3.89 -14.64 4.01
N LEU A 177 2.78 -15.21 4.51
CA LEU A 177 1.81 -15.90 3.67
C LEU A 177 1.13 -14.98 2.65
N LEU A 178 0.80 -13.73 3.03
CA LEU A 178 0.28 -12.74 2.10
C LEU A 178 1.29 -12.39 1.01
N HIS A 179 2.57 -12.23 1.37
CA HIS A 179 3.65 -12.00 0.42
C HIS A 179 3.81 -13.17 -0.55
N GLU A 180 3.90 -14.41 -0.03
CA GLU A 180 3.99 -15.63 -0.84
C GLU A 180 2.78 -15.80 -1.77
N ALA A 181 1.57 -15.50 -1.28
CA ALA A 181 0.37 -15.52 -2.10
C ALA A 181 0.46 -14.54 -3.28
N GLY A 182 1.01 -13.35 -3.06
CA GLY A 182 1.30 -12.39 -4.12
C GLY A 182 2.35 -12.90 -5.12
N CYS A 183 3.44 -13.48 -4.64
CA CYS A 183 4.48 -14.08 -5.49
C CYS A 183 3.91 -15.20 -6.36
N PHE A 184 3.12 -16.10 -5.76
CA PHE A 184 2.44 -17.18 -6.47
C PHE A 184 1.52 -16.64 -7.59
N ILE A 185 0.74 -15.60 -7.31
CA ILE A 185 -0.12 -14.98 -8.33
C ILE A 185 0.70 -14.40 -9.47
N ARG A 186 1.78 -13.66 -9.17
CA ARG A 186 2.63 -13.04 -10.20
C ARG A 186 3.26 -14.09 -11.10
N GLN A 187 3.77 -15.17 -10.51
CA GLN A 187 4.34 -16.30 -11.24
C GLN A 187 3.30 -17.01 -12.10
N SER A 188 2.10 -17.26 -11.54
CA SER A 188 1.04 -18.00 -12.23
C SER A 188 0.40 -17.21 -13.37
N LYS A 189 0.16 -15.90 -13.18
CA LYS A 189 -0.43 -15.02 -14.21
C LYS A 189 0.60 -14.46 -15.19
N GLN A 190 1.90 -14.51 -14.86
CA GLN A 190 2.97 -13.77 -15.55
C GLN A 190 2.63 -12.27 -15.70
N ARG A 191 1.97 -11.70 -14.69
CA ARG A 191 1.50 -10.31 -14.64
C ARG A 191 1.68 -9.73 -13.24
N PRO A 192 1.78 -8.40 -13.09
CA PRO A 192 1.90 -7.78 -11.78
C PRO A 192 0.68 -8.06 -10.90
N CYS A 193 0.92 -8.22 -9.61
CA CYS A 193 -0.09 -8.29 -8.57
C CYS A 193 0.25 -7.28 -7.48
N THR A 194 -0.66 -6.35 -7.23
CA THR A 194 -0.50 -5.32 -6.21
C THR A 194 -1.10 -5.78 -4.89
N ILE A 195 -0.42 -5.55 -3.79
CA ILE A 195 -0.93 -5.82 -2.44
C ILE A 195 -1.06 -4.50 -1.68
N LEU A 196 -2.27 -4.17 -1.23
CA LEU A 196 -2.51 -3.06 -0.32
C LEU A 196 -2.98 -3.58 1.04
N VAL A 197 -2.37 -3.07 2.09
CA VAL A 197 -2.73 -3.39 3.46
C VAL A 197 -3.05 -2.09 4.17
N SER A 198 -4.13 -2.02 4.95
CA SER A 198 -4.35 -0.88 5.84
C SER A 198 -4.19 -1.25 7.30
N ASP A 199 -3.85 -0.25 8.11
CA ASP A 199 -3.69 -0.41 9.56
C ASP A 199 -4.21 0.85 10.26
N THR A 200 -5.16 0.66 11.17
CA THR A 200 -5.64 1.74 12.03
C THR A 200 -4.76 1.87 13.27
N ASN A 201 -4.07 2.99 13.41
CA ASN A 201 -3.28 3.33 14.59
C ASN A 201 -3.69 4.67 15.17
N VAL A 202 -3.60 4.81 16.49
CA VAL A 202 -3.76 6.08 17.19
C VAL A 202 -2.35 6.58 17.50
N GLY A 203 -1.81 7.47 16.66
CA GLY A 203 -0.47 8.04 16.86
C GLY A 203 0.31 8.22 15.55
N GLU A 204 1.63 8.38 15.67
CA GLU A 204 2.46 8.68 14.51
C GLU A 204 2.77 7.46 13.62
N MET A 205 2.84 6.23 14.12
CA MET A 205 3.08 5.04 13.28
C MET A 205 2.44 3.80 13.91
N PRO A 206 2.08 2.77 13.12
CA PRO A 206 1.70 1.47 13.66
C PRO A 206 2.81 0.94 14.57
N ARG A 207 2.44 0.44 15.76
CA ARG A 207 3.42 -0.16 16.70
C ARG A 207 4.24 -1.29 16.07
N ASN A 208 3.67 -1.94 15.04
CA ASN A 208 4.24 -3.06 14.33
C ASN A 208 4.86 -2.67 12.98
N LEU A 209 5.17 -1.38 12.75
CA LEU A 209 5.74 -0.92 11.47
C LEU A 209 6.97 -1.75 11.04
N TYR A 210 7.85 -2.05 11.98
CA TYR A 210 9.06 -2.84 11.75
C TYR A 210 8.75 -4.26 11.23
N LEU A 211 7.58 -4.82 11.55
CA LEU A 211 7.12 -6.11 11.01
C LEU A 211 6.62 -5.96 9.57
N TYR A 212 5.92 -4.87 9.25
CA TYR A 212 5.44 -4.61 7.89
C TYR A 212 6.58 -4.34 6.91
N GLN A 213 7.56 -3.52 7.32
CA GLN A 213 8.68 -3.07 6.47
C GLN A 213 9.49 -4.21 5.84
N ARG A 214 9.45 -5.41 6.44
CA ARG A 214 10.11 -6.59 5.90
C ARG A 214 9.49 -7.14 4.61
N TRP A 215 8.18 -6.98 4.40
CA TRP A 215 7.45 -7.52 3.23
C TRP A 215 6.65 -6.45 2.46
N ILE A 216 6.50 -5.27 3.05
CA ILE A 216 5.75 -4.14 2.50
C ILE A 216 6.66 -2.92 2.54
N PRO A 217 7.41 -2.64 1.44
CA PRO A 217 8.43 -1.61 1.43
C PRO A 217 7.87 -0.20 1.33
N LEU A 218 6.67 -0.02 0.77
CA LEU A 218 6.01 1.28 0.69
C LEU A 218 5.08 1.51 1.87
N SER A 219 5.23 2.64 2.56
CA SER A 219 4.28 3.08 3.58
C SER A 219 3.69 4.44 3.23
N VAL A 220 2.36 4.49 3.18
CA VAL A 220 1.53 5.69 3.05
C VAL A 220 0.93 5.99 4.42
N LYS A 221 1.30 7.11 5.00
CA LYS A 221 0.88 7.55 6.33
C LYS A 221 -0.15 8.66 6.21
N ILE A 222 -1.30 8.49 6.83
CA ILE A 222 -2.33 9.52 6.94
C ILE A 222 -2.23 10.16 8.31
N LYS A 223 -2.12 11.48 8.35
CA LYS A 223 -2.18 12.29 9.56
C LYS A 223 -3.48 13.10 9.60
N ASP A 224 -3.99 13.31 10.81
CA ASP A 224 -5.05 14.28 11.06
C ASP A 224 -4.53 15.69 10.77
N GLY A 225 -5.33 16.48 10.05
CA GLY A 225 -5.12 17.90 9.82
C GLY A 225 -6.06 18.76 10.66
N VAL A 226 -6.28 20.00 10.23
CA VAL A 226 -7.22 20.92 10.88
C VAL A 226 -8.64 20.64 10.37
N GLY A 227 -9.59 20.40 11.29
CA GLY A 227 -10.98 20.13 10.94
C GLY A 227 -11.18 18.73 10.32
N ASN A 228 -11.91 18.65 9.20
CA ASN A 228 -12.18 17.39 8.47
C ASN A 228 -11.12 17.07 7.41
N MET A 229 -9.95 17.69 7.50
CA MET A 229 -8.85 17.53 6.54
C MET A 229 -7.84 16.51 7.06
N PHE A 230 -7.34 15.68 6.15
CA PHE A 230 -6.30 14.69 6.39
C PHE A 230 -5.16 14.89 5.41
N THR A 231 -3.96 14.48 5.79
CA THR A 231 -2.79 14.53 4.92
C THR A 231 -2.17 13.14 4.81
N ALA A 232 -2.26 12.53 3.64
CA ALA A 232 -1.57 11.30 3.29
C ALA A 232 -0.16 11.65 2.80
N SER A 233 0.87 11.07 3.43
CA SER A 233 2.25 11.17 3.00
C SER A 233 2.82 9.80 2.70
N ALA A 234 3.31 9.57 1.49
CA ALA A 234 4.00 8.33 1.14
C ALA A 234 5.50 8.58 1.05
N CYS A 235 6.27 7.70 1.67
CA CYS A 235 7.72 7.69 1.59
C CYS A 235 8.16 6.34 1.05
N ASP A 236 8.90 6.36 -0.05
CA ASP A 236 9.61 5.19 -0.55
C ASP A 236 11.10 5.35 -0.19
N ALA A 237 11.56 4.51 0.74
CA ALA A 237 12.93 4.53 1.23
C ALA A 237 13.97 4.30 0.11
N GLY A 238 13.56 3.71 -1.03
CA GLY A 238 14.44 3.44 -2.16
C GLY A 238 14.54 4.57 -3.20
N SER A 239 13.56 5.48 -3.28
CA SER A 239 13.49 6.50 -4.34
C SER A 239 13.66 7.94 -3.86
N GLY A 240 13.64 8.19 -2.55
CA GLY A 240 13.72 9.56 -2.00
C GLY A 240 12.52 10.43 -2.37
N VAL A 241 11.45 9.82 -2.89
CA VAL A 241 10.20 10.50 -3.23
C VAL A 241 9.35 10.61 -1.97
N THR A 242 9.09 11.84 -1.56
CA THR A 242 8.07 12.16 -0.57
C THR A 242 6.86 12.75 -1.27
N LEU A 243 5.76 12.06 -1.12
CA LEU A 243 4.48 12.40 -1.71
C LEU A 243 3.55 12.85 -0.61
N ARG A 244 2.82 13.94 -0.80
CA ARG A 244 1.87 14.50 0.18
C ARG A 244 0.57 14.87 -0.51
N ALA A 245 -0.54 14.31 -0.07
CA ALA A 245 -1.88 14.63 -0.54
C ALA A 245 -2.75 15.04 0.64
N SER A 246 -3.36 16.22 0.58
CA SER A 246 -4.34 16.69 1.56
C SER A 246 -5.74 16.51 1.00
N TYR A 247 -6.62 15.88 1.76
CA TYR A 247 -8.00 15.64 1.35
C TYR A 247 -8.96 15.90 2.51
N SER A 248 -10.18 16.28 2.19
CA SER A 248 -11.26 16.46 3.16
C SER A 248 -12.32 15.38 2.98
N ILE A 249 -13.00 15.04 4.08
CA ILE A 249 -14.17 14.16 4.04
C ILE A 249 -15.41 15.04 4.28
N THR A 250 -16.19 15.26 3.22
CA THR A 250 -17.39 16.11 3.27
C THR A 250 -18.58 15.38 2.66
N ALA A 251 -19.73 15.44 3.35
CA ALA A 251 -21.04 15.01 2.86
C ALA A 251 -21.03 13.69 2.04
N ALA A 252 -20.38 12.66 2.57
CA ALA A 252 -20.24 11.32 1.97
C ALA A 252 -19.33 11.21 0.72
N SER A 253 -18.39 12.11 0.53
CA SER A 253 -17.32 12.00 -0.48
C SER A 253 -15.95 12.38 0.07
N LEU A 254 -14.89 11.87 -0.58
CA LEU A 254 -13.51 12.26 -0.31
C LEU A 254 -13.09 13.26 -1.38
N ILE A 255 -12.76 14.48 -0.97
CA ILE A 255 -12.36 15.57 -1.86
C ILE A 255 -10.86 15.79 -1.69
N LEU A 256 -10.10 15.62 -2.78
CA LEU A 256 -8.68 15.95 -2.79
C LEU A 256 -8.52 17.48 -2.88
N GLU A 257 -7.92 18.08 -1.85
CA GLU A 257 -7.73 19.53 -1.72
C GLU A 257 -6.36 19.96 -2.29
N HIS A 258 -5.32 19.18 -2.01
CA HIS A 258 -3.95 19.53 -2.37
C HIS A 258 -3.10 18.30 -2.62
N ILE A 259 -2.13 18.39 -3.53
CA ILE A 259 -1.15 17.33 -3.79
C ILE A 259 0.22 17.94 -4.11
N ASP A 260 1.25 17.43 -3.44
CA ASP A 260 2.65 17.83 -3.56
C ASP A 260 3.54 16.60 -3.68
N GLY A 261 4.54 16.67 -4.56
CA GLY A 261 5.62 15.69 -4.65
C GLY A 261 6.97 16.39 -4.49
N LYS A 262 7.88 15.79 -3.71
CA LYS A 262 9.29 16.18 -3.68
C LYS A 262 10.15 14.95 -3.93
N GLN A 263 11.04 15.04 -4.90
CA GLN A 263 12.11 14.06 -5.11
C GLN A 263 13.40 14.68 -4.56
N SER A 264 14.04 14.03 -3.59
CA SER A 264 15.36 14.45 -3.13
C SER A 264 16.39 14.13 -4.22
N ASN A 265 16.77 15.13 -5.02
CA ASN A 265 17.94 15.05 -5.87
C ASN A 265 19.21 15.24 -5.02
N ASP A 266 19.58 14.21 -4.25
CA ASP A 266 20.92 14.16 -3.69
C ASP A 266 21.88 13.58 -4.75
N GLN A 267 22.17 14.39 -5.77
CA GLN A 267 23.54 14.49 -6.23
C GLN A 267 24.18 15.57 -5.36
N GLU A 268 24.81 15.14 -4.26
CA GLU A 268 25.94 15.88 -3.72
C GLU A 268 26.98 15.97 -4.86
N GLN A 269 26.89 17.03 -5.66
CA GLN A 269 28.08 17.54 -6.33
C GLN A 269 29.03 17.92 -5.20
N GLY A 270 30.02 17.06 -4.98
CA GLY A 270 31.18 17.36 -4.15
C GLY A 270 31.80 18.65 -4.65
N SER A 271 31.41 19.76 -4.04
CA SER A 271 32.15 21.01 -4.11
C SER A 271 33.41 20.82 -3.27
N SER A 272 34.42 20.16 -3.86
CA SER A 272 35.78 20.24 -3.35
C SER A 272 36.36 21.60 -3.74
N ALA A 273 35.89 22.65 -3.06
CA ALA A 273 36.58 23.93 -3.02
C ALA A 273 37.80 23.79 -2.10
N TRP A 274 38.87 23.18 -2.61
CA TRP A 274 40.23 23.43 -2.13
C TRP A 274 40.95 24.15 -3.25
N ALA A 275 40.80 25.47 -3.28
CA ALA A 275 41.67 26.34 -4.05
C ALA A 275 43.09 26.19 -3.48
N ALA A 276 43.95 25.51 -4.23
CA ALA A 276 45.39 25.60 -4.04
C ALA A 276 45.82 26.98 -4.55
N ASP A 277 46.16 27.86 -3.61
CA ASP A 277 46.77 29.16 -3.88
C ASP A 277 48.25 28.94 -4.26
N PRO A 278 48.72 29.31 -5.46
CA PRO A 278 50.12 29.17 -5.83
C PRO A 278 50.76 30.55 -5.92
N THR A 279 51.14 31.16 -4.80
CA THR A 279 52.14 32.26 -4.79
C THR A 279 52.58 32.57 -3.36
N LEU A 280 53.83 32.24 -3.05
CA LEU A 280 54.77 32.80 -2.07
C LEU A 280 55.89 31.73 -1.98
N GLY A 281 57.08 31.86 -2.52
CA GLY A 281 57.96 33.03 -2.61
C GLY A 281 59.34 32.52 -2.20
N LEU A 282 60.13 32.08 -3.19
CA LEU A 282 61.56 31.80 -3.04
C LEU A 282 62.27 33.12 -2.72
N ALA A 283 62.81 33.24 -1.51
CA ALA A 283 63.94 34.11 -1.21
C ALA A 283 64.69 33.56 0.01
N SER A 284 65.89 33.06 -0.28
CA SER A 284 67.12 32.98 0.54
C SER A 284 67.00 33.02 2.06
#